data_AF-A0A9P5ZJ74-F1
#
_entry.id   AF-A0A9P5ZJ74-F1
#
_cell.length_a   1.000
_cell.length_b   1.000
_cell.length_c   1.000
_cell.angle_alpha   90.00
_cell.angle_beta   90.00
_cell.angle_gamma   90.00
#
_symmetry.space_group_name_H-M   'P 1'
#
loop_
_entity.id
_entity.type
_entity.pdbx_description
1 polymer ?
#
loop_
_entity_poly.entity_id
_entity_poly.type
_entity_poly.pdbx_seq_one_letter_code
_entity_poly.pdbx_strand_id
1 'polypeptide(L)'
;LHASTNNESLLIVICSSSDHYNEPFLFFSSPKVADLINLAYNQTGADMALKLEAYCISGVSGMFLTSSLITHMNIPCMIYATFEDSITLKYGVIVEGWPLPKFCSPADLSSRIEVQVLFRAWKSGQACFRKLLDDKLQKWEEQRFSERMAMTNAMGHREGV
;
A
#
# COMPACT_ATOMS: atom_id res chain seq x y z
N LEU A 1 -0.57 -28.42 -40.72
CA LEU A 1 -0.70 -27.52 -39.55
C LEU A 1 -0.46 -28.34 -38.30
N HIS A 2 0.79 -28.48 -37.85
CA HIS A 2 1.11 -29.12 -36.58
C HIS A 2 2.44 -28.54 -36.11
N ALA A 3 2.38 -27.66 -35.11
CA ALA A 3 3.53 -27.27 -34.32
C ALA A 3 3.16 -27.57 -32.86
N SER A 4 3.93 -28.45 -32.26
CA SER A 4 3.85 -28.97 -30.90
C SER A 4 3.73 -27.88 -29.83
N THR A 5 2.60 -27.81 -29.15
CA THR A 5 2.37 -26.83 -28.09
C THR A 5 2.62 -27.47 -26.72
N ASN A 6 3.88 -27.77 -26.40
CA ASN A 6 4.31 -28.03 -25.01
C ASN A 6 4.34 -26.70 -24.23
N ASN A 7 3.28 -25.89 -24.36
CA ASN A 7 3.18 -24.58 -23.74
C ASN A 7 2.18 -24.66 -22.61
N GLU A 8 2.58 -24.09 -21.49
CA GLU A 8 1.73 -23.90 -20.33
C GLU A 8 1.26 -22.44 -20.32
N SER A 9 -0.03 -22.21 -20.10
CA SER A 9 -0.67 -20.90 -20.19
C SER A 9 -1.52 -20.59 -18.96
N LEU A 10 -1.47 -19.33 -18.54
CA LEU A 10 -2.38 -18.70 -17.59
C LEU A 10 -3.17 -17.62 -18.34
N LEU A 11 -4.50 -17.69 -18.27
CA LEU A 11 -5.40 -16.65 -18.75
C LEU A 11 -6.21 -16.10 -17.57
N ILE A 12 -6.15 -14.78 -17.39
CA ILE A 12 -6.92 -14.04 -16.40
C ILE A 12 -7.81 -13.06 -17.15
N VAL A 13 -9.11 -13.10 -16.91
CA VAL A 13 -10.09 -12.17 -17.47
C VAL A 13 -10.82 -11.50 -16.31
N ILE A 14 -10.75 -10.17 -16.28
CA ILE A 14 -11.25 -9.33 -15.19
C ILE A 14 -12.13 -8.21 -15.76
N CYS A 15 -13.01 -7.65 -14.93
CA CYS A 15 -13.75 -6.45 -15.30
C CYS A 15 -12.92 -5.20 -15.01
N SER A 16 -12.74 -4.33 -15.99
CA SER A 16 -12.06 -3.04 -15.80
C SER A 16 -13.02 -1.88 -15.47
N SER A 17 -14.32 -2.17 -15.32
CA SER A 17 -15.36 -1.17 -15.06
C SER A 17 -16.05 -1.42 -13.71
N SER A 18 -16.43 -0.36 -13.00
CA SER A 18 -17.18 -0.45 -11.74
C SER A 18 -18.67 -0.78 -11.92
N ASP A 19 -19.17 -0.72 -13.16
CA ASP A 19 -20.60 -0.75 -13.46
C ASP A 19 -21.17 -2.18 -13.52
N HIS A 20 -20.30 -3.16 -13.72
CA HIS A 20 -20.65 -4.58 -13.78
C HIS A 20 -19.68 -5.39 -12.93
N TYR A 21 -20.15 -5.91 -11.80
CA TYR A 21 -19.38 -6.85 -10.98
C TYR A 21 -19.59 -8.26 -11.52
N ASN A 22 -18.53 -8.87 -12.05
CA ASN A 22 -18.50 -10.28 -12.40
C ASN A 22 -17.29 -10.93 -11.73
N GLU A 23 -17.43 -12.17 -11.26
CA GLU A 23 -16.29 -12.90 -10.71
C GLU A 23 -15.19 -13.04 -11.79
N PRO A 24 -13.91 -12.77 -11.47
CA PRO A 24 -12.81 -12.95 -12.40
C PRO A 24 -12.77 -14.37 -12.95
N PHE A 25 -12.62 -14.49 -14.27
CA PHE A 25 -12.44 -15.79 -14.91
C PHE A 25 -10.95 -16.13 -14.96
N LEU A 26 -10.61 -17.30 -14.44
CA LEU A 26 -9.26 -17.84 -14.47
C LEU A 26 -9.22 -19.17 -15.22
N PHE A 27 -8.23 -19.30 -16.08
CA PHE A 27 -7.91 -20.53 -16.76
C PHE A 27 -6.43 -20.85 -16.64
N PHE A 28 -6.14 -22.08 -16.24
CA PHE A 28 -4.81 -22.66 -16.22
C PHE A 28 -4.80 -23.84 -17.19
N SER A 29 -3.78 -23.92 -18.05
CA SER A 29 -3.59 -25.09 -18.92
C SER A 29 -3.29 -26.35 -18.13
N SER A 30 -2.61 -26.22 -16.99
CA SER A 30 -2.29 -27.33 -16.10
C SER A 30 -2.18 -26.88 -14.64
N PRO A 31 -2.34 -27.81 -13.68
CA PRO A 31 -2.18 -27.53 -12.25
C PRO A 31 -0.79 -26.99 -11.89
N LYS A 32 0.25 -27.37 -12.65
CA LYS A 32 1.63 -26.93 -12.41
C LYS A 32 1.77 -25.40 -12.47
N VAL A 33 1.00 -24.76 -13.35
CA VAL A 33 0.99 -23.29 -13.47
C VAL A 33 0.37 -22.67 -12.23
N ALA A 34 -0.71 -23.24 -11.71
CA ALA A 34 -1.33 -22.76 -10.47
C ALA A 34 -0.40 -22.99 -9.25
N ASP A 35 0.28 -24.14 -9.18
CA ASP A 35 1.24 -24.46 -8.13
C ASP A 35 2.44 -23.50 -8.14
N LEU A 36 2.93 -23.12 -9.32
CA LEU A 36 3.98 -22.11 -9.45
C LEU A 36 3.53 -20.77 -8.86
N ILE A 37 2.30 -20.33 -9.14
CA ILE A 37 1.79 -19.06 -8.61
C ILE A 37 1.70 -19.10 -7.08
N ASN A 38 1.15 -20.19 -6.53
CA ASN A 38 1.08 -20.42 -5.09
C ASN A 38 2.48 -20.41 -4.45
N LEU A 39 3.45 -21.09 -5.05
CA LEU A 39 4.79 -21.24 -4.50
C LEU A 39 5.64 -19.96 -4.63
N ALA A 40 5.62 -19.32 -5.80
CA ALA A 40 6.47 -18.16 -6.09
C ALA A 40 5.96 -16.86 -5.46
N TYR A 41 4.64 -16.69 -5.39
CA TYR A 41 4.01 -15.45 -4.94
C TYR A 41 3.27 -15.57 -3.60
N ASN A 42 3.25 -16.78 -3.01
CA ASN A 42 2.53 -17.08 -1.77
C ASN A 42 1.05 -16.62 -1.81
N GLN A 43 0.44 -16.73 -3.00
CA GLN A 43 -0.90 -16.24 -3.32
C GLN A 43 -1.56 -17.16 -4.31
N THR A 44 -2.89 -17.27 -4.25
CA THR A 44 -3.65 -18.03 -5.23
C THR A 44 -3.79 -17.26 -6.53
N GLY A 45 -4.11 -17.97 -7.61
CA GLY A 45 -4.52 -17.32 -8.86
C GLY A 45 -5.64 -16.31 -8.66
N ALA A 46 -6.66 -16.67 -7.87
CA ALA A 46 -7.80 -15.81 -7.59
C ALA A 46 -7.37 -14.50 -6.90
N ASP A 47 -6.43 -14.57 -5.94
CA ASP A 47 -5.86 -13.38 -5.30
C ASP A 47 -5.16 -12.48 -6.32
N MET A 48 -4.44 -13.07 -7.28
CA MET A 48 -3.78 -12.35 -8.36
C MET A 48 -4.80 -11.67 -9.29
N ALA A 49 -5.89 -12.35 -9.63
CA ALA A 49 -6.95 -11.82 -10.48
C ALA A 49 -7.70 -10.66 -9.80
N LEU A 50 -8.03 -10.79 -8.52
CA LEU A 50 -8.64 -9.70 -7.73
C LEU A 50 -7.75 -8.47 -7.66
N LYS A 51 -6.43 -8.66 -7.51
CA LYS A 51 -5.47 -7.54 -7.52
C LYS A 51 -5.38 -6.85 -8.87
N LEU A 52 -5.38 -7.63 -9.95
CA LEU A 52 -5.39 -7.10 -11.31
C LEU A 52 -6.70 -6.34 -11.59
N GLU A 53 -7.83 -6.87 -11.13
CA GLU A 53 -9.16 -6.23 -11.24
C GLU A 53 -9.21 -4.92 -10.47
N ALA A 54 -8.78 -4.93 -9.20
CA ALA A 54 -8.68 -3.73 -8.39
C ALA A 54 -7.76 -2.68 -9.03
N TYR A 55 -6.64 -3.09 -9.63
CA TYR A 55 -5.74 -2.20 -10.38
C TYR A 55 -6.45 -1.56 -11.58
N CYS A 56 -7.17 -2.34 -12.39
CA CYS A 56 -7.89 -1.83 -13.56
C CYS A 56 -9.07 -0.91 -13.20
N ILE A 57 -9.87 -1.26 -12.19
CA ILE A 57 -11.02 -0.46 -11.74
C ILE A 57 -10.58 0.84 -11.07
N SER A 58 -9.51 0.79 -10.26
CA SER A 58 -9.02 1.98 -9.56
C SER A 58 -8.50 3.06 -10.52
N GLY A 59 -8.35 2.76 -11.82
CA GLY A 59 -7.81 3.68 -12.82
C GLY A 59 -6.36 4.05 -12.54
N VAL A 60 -5.70 3.30 -11.65
CA VAL A 60 -4.35 3.56 -11.21
C VAL A 60 -3.39 3.02 -12.25
N SER A 61 -3.32 3.67 -13.40
CA SER A 61 -2.20 3.54 -14.31
C SER A 61 -0.95 4.12 -13.61
N GLY A 62 -0.35 3.30 -12.75
CA GLY A 62 0.85 3.64 -12.00
C GLY A 62 0.60 4.26 -10.62
N MET A 63 0.30 3.43 -9.61
CA MET A 63 0.62 3.76 -8.20
C MET A 63 2.13 3.63 -7.94
N PHE A 64 2.93 3.97 -8.95
CA PHE A 64 4.32 4.37 -8.85
C PHE A 64 4.46 5.90 -8.96
N LEU A 65 3.37 6.68 -9.15
CA LEU A 65 3.44 8.12 -9.44
C LEU A 65 2.85 9.07 -8.40
N THR A 66 2.37 8.62 -7.25
CA THR A 66 2.12 9.57 -6.14
C THR A 66 3.41 10.06 -5.50
N SER A 67 4.54 9.40 -5.77
CA SER A 67 5.87 9.87 -5.35
C SER A 67 6.47 10.91 -6.33
N SER A 68 6.22 10.77 -7.63
CA SER A 68 6.87 11.63 -8.63
C SER A 68 6.19 12.99 -8.79
N LEU A 69 4.85 13.06 -8.74
CA LEU A 69 4.14 14.30 -9.06
C LEU A 69 4.02 15.29 -7.89
N ILE A 70 4.13 14.81 -6.65
CA ILE A 70 3.95 15.67 -5.46
C ILE A 70 5.31 16.10 -4.86
N THR A 71 6.39 15.30 -5.03
CA THR A 71 7.66 15.55 -4.33
C THR A 71 8.94 15.42 -5.16
N HIS A 72 8.86 15.06 -6.45
CA HIS A 72 10.01 14.68 -7.29
C HIS A 72 10.87 13.54 -6.67
N MET A 73 10.30 12.74 -5.78
CA MET A 73 11.02 11.64 -5.12
C MET A 73 10.71 10.33 -5.83
N ASN A 74 11.67 9.41 -5.87
CA ASN A 74 11.43 8.02 -6.27
C ASN A 74 11.24 7.16 -5.02
N ILE A 75 10.01 7.08 -4.52
CA ILE A 75 9.60 6.17 -3.45
C ILE A 75 9.09 4.89 -4.15
N PRO A 76 9.86 3.79 -4.17
CA PRO A 76 9.53 2.61 -4.97
C PRO A 76 8.32 1.84 -4.43
N CYS A 77 8.04 1.96 -3.14
CA CYS A 77 6.87 1.35 -2.51
C CYS A 77 6.48 2.11 -1.24
N MET A 78 5.19 2.02 -0.91
CA MET A 78 4.64 2.62 0.29
C MET A 78 4.85 1.68 1.49
N ILE A 79 5.56 2.15 2.52
CA ILE A 79 5.82 1.39 3.75
C ILE A 79 5.02 2.01 4.89
N TYR A 80 3.96 1.33 5.34
CA TYR A 80 3.06 1.84 6.38
C TYR A 80 3.56 1.56 7.81
N ALA A 81 4.11 0.37 8.07
CA ALA A 81 4.49 -0.08 9.41
C ALA A 81 5.61 0.78 10.04
N THR A 82 6.60 1.17 9.24
CA THR A 82 7.72 2.01 9.64
C THR A 82 7.75 3.31 8.83
N PHE A 83 6.56 3.85 8.52
CA PHE A 83 6.39 5.02 7.66
C PHE A 83 7.29 6.18 8.07
N GLU A 84 7.36 6.48 9.36
CA GLU A 84 8.18 7.57 9.88
C GLU A 84 9.67 7.35 9.60
N ASP A 85 10.18 6.14 9.82
CA ASP A 85 11.61 5.85 9.64
C ASP A 85 11.98 5.64 8.16
N SER A 86 11.10 5.02 7.37
CA SER A 86 11.38 4.61 5.98
C SER A 86 10.95 5.64 4.95
N ILE A 87 9.96 6.48 5.28
CA ILE A 87 9.40 7.49 4.39
C ILE A 87 9.68 8.91 4.92
N THR A 88 9.29 9.24 6.14
CA THR A 88 9.42 10.60 6.67
C THR A 88 10.88 11.02 6.80
N LEU A 89 11.74 10.26 7.47
CA LEU A 89 13.16 10.60 7.62
C LEU A 89 13.90 10.67 6.28
N LYS A 90 13.60 9.73 5.37
CA LYS A 90 14.35 9.59 4.12
C LYS A 90 13.94 10.62 3.06
N TYR A 91 12.66 10.98 3.01
CA TYR A 91 12.10 11.80 1.94
C TYR A 91 11.41 13.08 2.44
N GLY A 92 11.35 13.30 3.76
CA GLY A 92 10.65 14.43 4.35
C GLY A 92 9.14 14.41 4.09
N VAL A 93 8.54 13.25 3.81
CA VAL A 93 7.11 13.16 3.47
C VAL A 93 6.30 12.78 4.71
N ILE A 94 5.31 13.60 5.05
CA ILE A 94 4.34 13.33 6.12
C ILE A 94 2.93 13.17 5.56
N VAL A 95 2.06 12.56 6.35
CA VAL A 95 0.62 12.50 6.10
C VAL A 95 -0.06 13.49 7.03
N GLU A 96 -0.83 14.40 6.48
CA GLU A 96 -1.64 15.34 7.25
C GLU A 96 -3.13 15.01 7.15
N GLY A 97 -3.87 15.35 8.20
CA GLY A 97 -5.34 15.22 8.24
C GLY A 97 -5.86 13.79 8.13
N TRP A 98 -5.04 12.81 8.51
CA TRP A 98 -5.44 11.41 8.55
C TRP A 98 -6.64 11.21 9.48
N PRO A 99 -7.75 10.61 9.02
CA PRO A 99 -9.00 10.63 9.77
C PRO A 99 -9.16 9.48 10.78
N LEU A 100 -8.22 8.52 10.82
CA LEU A 100 -8.28 7.37 11.71
C LEU A 100 -7.28 7.53 12.87
N PRO A 101 -7.47 6.82 14.01
CA PRO A 101 -6.58 6.97 15.17
C PRO A 101 -5.12 6.59 14.91
N LYS A 102 -4.90 5.67 13.96
CA LYS A 102 -3.57 5.17 13.61
C LYS A 102 -3.40 5.19 12.09
N PHE A 103 -2.23 5.61 11.63
CA PHE A 103 -1.83 5.45 10.24
C PHE A 103 -1.57 3.97 9.93
N CYS A 104 -2.21 3.44 8.89
CA CYS A 104 -2.18 2.01 8.56
C CYS A 104 -2.25 1.77 7.05
N SER A 105 -1.95 0.53 6.65
CA SER A 105 -2.16 0.09 5.28
C SER A 105 -3.66 0.05 4.98
N PRO A 106 -4.10 0.42 3.77
CA PRO A 106 -5.48 0.19 3.34
C PRO A 106 -5.93 -1.27 3.47
N ALA A 107 -4.99 -2.23 3.40
CA ALA A 107 -5.28 -3.66 3.60
C ALA A 107 -5.59 -4.03 5.06
N ASP A 108 -5.20 -3.20 6.02
CA ASP A 108 -5.48 -3.42 7.44
C ASP A 108 -6.89 -2.92 7.84
N LEU A 109 -7.59 -2.24 6.93
CA LEU A 109 -8.93 -1.73 7.17
C LEU A 109 -9.95 -2.86 7.04
N SER A 110 -10.61 -3.20 8.14
CA SER A 110 -11.59 -4.30 8.18
C SER A 110 -13.04 -3.82 8.09
N SER A 111 -13.28 -2.51 8.19
CA SER A 111 -14.63 -1.93 8.15
C SER A 111 -14.86 -1.07 6.93
N ARG A 112 -16.00 -1.30 6.25
CA ARG A 112 -16.48 -0.44 5.15
C ARG A 112 -16.58 1.03 5.57
N ILE A 113 -16.91 1.30 6.84
CA ILE A 113 -17.03 2.66 7.37
C ILE A 113 -15.66 3.34 7.37
N GLU A 114 -14.63 2.67 7.87
CA GLU A 114 -13.26 3.20 7.90
C GLU A 114 -12.74 3.47 6.49
N VAL A 115 -12.96 2.53 5.56
CA VAL A 115 -12.60 2.70 4.14
C VAL A 115 -13.31 3.91 3.54
N GLN A 116 -14.61 4.09 3.82
CA GLN A 116 -15.37 5.21 3.26
C GLN A 116 -15.00 6.56 3.86
N VAL A 117 -14.71 6.62 5.17
CA VAL A 117 -14.18 7.80 5.84
C VAL A 117 -12.83 8.18 5.23
N LEU A 118 -11.94 7.20 5.08
CA LEU A 118 -10.63 7.41 4.50
C LEU A 118 -10.75 7.93 3.06
N PHE A 119 -11.51 7.25 2.20
CA PHE A 119 -11.74 7.67 0.82
C PHE A 119 -12.26 9.10 0.71
N ARG A 120 -13.23 9.48 1.55
CA ARG A 120 -13.78 10.84 1.56
C ARG A 120 -12.73 11.87 1.99
N ALA A 121 -11.92 11.58 3.01
CA ALA A 121 -10.88 12.49 3.49
C ALA A 121 -9.82 12.77 2.42
N TRP A 122 -9.39 11.73 1.67
CA TRP A 122 -8.46 11.93 0.54
C TRP A 122 -9.11 12.67 -0.61
N LYS A 123 -10.37 12.33 -0.95
CA LYS A 123 -11.10 12.99 -2.05
C LYS A 123 -11.38 14.47 -1.78
N SER A 124 -11.62 14.85 -0.52
CA SER A 124 -11.84 16.26 -0.15
C SER A 124 -10.54 17.04 0.05
N GLY A 125 -9.38 16.37 0.04
CA GLY A 125 -8.09 16.98 0.37
C GLY A 125 -7.86 17.19 1.87
N GLN A 126 -8.77 16.73 2.73
CA GLN A 126 -8.55 16.72 4.18
C GLN A 126 -7.32 15.88 4.54
N ALA A 127 -7.20 14.70 3.94
CA ALA A 127 -6.02 13.85 4.06
C ALA A 127 -5.12 14.04 2.84
N CYS A 128 -3.84 14.35 3.06
CA CYS A 128 -2.88 14.51 1.97
C CYS A 128 -1.43 14.20 2.39
N PHE A 129 -0.59 13.90 1.40
CA PHE A 129 0.86 13.85 1.58
C PHE A 129 1.44 15.24 1.45
N ARG A 130 2.34 15.61 2.37
CA ARG A 130 3.06 16.88 2.34
C ARG A 130 4.56 16.65 2.48
N LYS A 131 5.34 17.35 1.66
CA LYS A 131 6.80 17.45 1.83
C LYS A 131 7.13 18.52 2.86
N LEU A 132 7.87 18.14 3.89
CA LEU A 132 8.50 19.07 4.82
C LEU A 132 9.69 19.74 4.13
N LEU A 133 9.87 21.03 4.44
CA LEU A 133 11.10 21.75 4.16
C LEU A 133 12.17 21.31 5.16
N ASP A 134 13.45 21.40 4.78
CA ASP A 134 14.57 20.89 5.57
C ASP A 134 14.58 21.42 7.03
N ASP A 135 14.34 22.72 7.23
CA ASP A 135 14.25 23.33 8.57
C ASP A 135 13.11 22.76 9.42
N LYS A 136 11.99 22.39 8.79
CA LYS A 136 10.84 21.80 9.48
C LYS A 136 11.06 20.32 9.74
N LEU A 137 11.79 19.63 8.86
CA LEU A 137 12.17 18.25 9.04
C LEU A 137 13.12 18.10 10.23
N GLN A 138 14.12 18.98 10.37
CA GLN A 138 15.03 18.96 11.53
C GLN A 138 14.27 19.12 12.85
N LYS A 139 13.33 20.08 12.93
CA LYS A 139 12.50 20.25 14.13
C LYS A 139 11.62 19.03 14.42
N TRP A 140 11.10 18.40 13.37
CA TRP A 140 10.32 17.18 13.51
C TRP A 140 11.19 16.02 14.03
N GLU A 141 12.43 15.90 13.55
CA GLU A 141 13.42 14.92 14.04
C GLU A 141 13.78 15.15 15.50
N GLU A 142 14.04 16.40 15.91
CA GLU A 142 14.35 16.78 17.29
C GLU A 142 13.18 16.48 18.25
N GLN A 143 11.94 16.76 17.82
CA GLN A 143 10.74 16.43 18.58
C GLN A 143 10.59 14.92 18.74
N ARG A 144 10.68 14.17 17.63
CA ARG A 144 10.64 12.70 17.62
C ARG A 144 11.70 12.09 18.53
N PHE A 145 12.92 12.60 18.47
CA PHE A 145 14.03 12.12 19.29
C PHE A 145 13.71 12.33 20.77
N SER A 146 13.22 13.52 21.13
CA SER A 146 12.80 13.85 22.49
C SER A 146 11.67 12.94 23.00
N GLU A 147 10.66 12.66 22.16
CA GLU A 147 9.55 11.75 22.48
C GLU A 147 10.03 10.31 22.70
N ARG A 148 10.91 9.79 21.83
CA ARG A 148 11.50 8.45 21.99
C ARG A 148 12.35 8.34 23.26
N MET A 149 13.18 9.34 23.56
CA MET A 149 13.99 9.39 24.79
C MET A 149 13.12 9.43 26.04
N ALA A 150 12.01 10.18 26.03
CA ALA A 150 11.04 10.21 27.12
C ALA A 150 10.36 8.84 27.34
N MET A 151 10.00 8.13 26.26
CA MET A 151 9.44 6.78 26.35
C MET A 151 10.44 5.75 26.93
N THR A 152 11.71 5.79 26.50
CA THR A 152 12.75 4.90 27.03
C THR A 152 12.99 5.14 28.52
N ASN A 153 13.04 6.40 28.94
CA ASN A 153 13.19 6.75 30.36
C ASN A 153 11.97 6.32 31.20
N ALA A 154 10.75 6.38 30.64
CA ALA A 154 9.54 5.94 31.32
C ALA A 154 9.44 4.41 31.46
N MET A 155 9.99 3.63 30.52
CA MET A 155 10.07 2.18 30.62
C MET A 155 11.13 1.72 31.64
N GLY A 156 12.28 2.41 31.71
CA GLY A 156 13.33 2.12 32.70
C GLY A 156 12.91 2.35 34.15
N HIS A 157 11.87 3.16 34.41
CA HIS A 157 11.36 3.40 35.76
C HIS A 157 10.33 2.35 36.24
N ARG A 158 9.87 1.44 35.36
CA ARG A 158 8.89 0.39 35.70
C ARG A 158 9.50 -0.97 36.03
N GLU A 159 10.77 -1.20 35.73
CA GLU A 159 11.47 -2.47 36.02
C GLU A 159 12.33 -2.42 37.29
N GLY A 160 12.22 -1.35 38.08
CA GLY A 160 12.96 -1.16 39.32
C GLY A 160 12.07 -0.81 40.52
N VAL A 161 11.16 -1.72 40.90
CA VAL A 161 10.55 -1.79 42.25
C VAL A 161 10.36 -3.26 42.63
#